data_AF-A0AAU9UCD9-F1
#
_entry.id   AF-A0AAU9UCD9-F1
#
_cell.length_a   1.000
_cell.length_b   1.000
_cell.length_c   1.000
_cell.angle_alpha   90.00
_cell.angle_beta   90.00
_cell.angle_gamma   90.00
#
_symmetry.space_group_name_H-M   'P 1'
#
loop_
_entity.id
_entity.type
_entity.pdbx_description
1 polymer ?
#
loop_
_entity_poly.entity_id
_entity_poly.type
_entity_poly.pdbx_seq_one_letter_code
_entity_poly.pdbx_strand_id
1 'polypeptide(L)'
;MSAMAVTNAILDLSKEIIAEHKIRGNRSPIVGAPPHYEKETTSSLWDRHEDMLLKNIKYIKFSGGSYGTIPAELKQYLDQPNVSRSSNAQKFWVDSRYFTPVLSEIPVKYLISSATSVASERVASTMNLLVPNSRSSLTEEHIKQRVFLKSLTEKYWFK
;
A
#
# COMPACT_ATOMS: atom_id res chain seq x y z
N MET A 1 10.20 15.60 -47.57
CA MET A 1 10.23 15.89 -46.12
C MET A 1 11.67 16.05 -45.69
N SER A 2 12.05 17.20 -45.14
CA SER A 2 13.43 17.45 -44.70
C SER A 2 13.74 16.61 -43.47
N ALA A 3 14.91 15.96 -43.43
CA ALA A 3 15.36 15.16 -42.28
C ALA A 3 15.27 15.95 -40.96
N MET A 4 15.54 17.26 -41.03
CA MET A 4 15.44 18.19 -39.90
C MET A 4 14.01 18.32 -39.34
N ALA A 5 12.99 18.22 -40.19
CA ALA A 5 11.59 18.27 -39.75
C ALA A 5 11.20 17.01 -38.97
N VAL A 6 11.74 15.84 -39.38
CA VAL A 6 11.53 14.58 -38.67
C VAL A 6 12.24 14.60 -37.31
N THR A 7 13.47 15.10 -37.26
CA THR A 7 14.23 15.22 -35.99
C THR A 7 13.50 16.14 -35.00
N ASN A 8 12.98 17.28 -35.45
CA ASN A 8 12.23 18.19 -34.60
C ASN A 8 10.93 17.56 -34.08
N ALA A 9 10.21 16.83 -34.92
CA ALA A 9 9.00 16.12 -34.50
C ALA A 9 9.28 15.05 -33.43
N ILE A 10 10.39 14.31 -33.55
CA ILE A 10 10.81 13.32 -32.54
C ILE A 10 11.14 14.02 -31.22
N LEU A 11 11.85 15.15 -31.26
CA LEU A 11 12.18 15.91 -30.06
C LEU A 11 10.93 16.44 -29.35
N ASP A 12 9.94 16.93 -30.10
CA ASP A 12 8.72 17.46 -29.50
C ASP A 12 7.85 16.34 -28.90
N LEU A 13 7.73 15.19 -29.57
CA LEU A 13 7.11 14.00 -29.00
C LEU A 13 7.80 13.54 -27.71
N SER A 14 9.14 13.56 -27.68
CA SER A 14 9.89 13.16 -26.48
C SER A 14 9.58 14.07 -25.28
N LYS A 15 9.50 15.39 -25.51
CA LYS A 15 9.15 16.37 -24.47
C LYS A 15 7.72 16.19 -23.98
N GLU A 16 6.79 15.93 -24.89
CA GLU A 16 5.39 15.69 -24.57
C GLU A 16 5.22 14.43 -23.73
N ILE A 17 5.88 13.33 -24.10
CA ILE A 17 5.88 12.07 -23.33
C ILE A 17 6.42 12.31 -21.91
N ILE A 18 7.53 13.05 -21.77
CA ILE A 18 8.13 13.36 -20.46
C ILE A 18 7.17 14.23 -19.62
N ALA A 19 6.51 15.21 -20.24
CA ALA A 19 5.54 16.07 -19.56
C ALA A 19 4.31 15.27 -19.09
N GLU A 20 3.77 14.39 -19.92
CA GLU A 20 2.66 13.49 -19.58
C GLU A 20 3.03 12.54 -18.43
N HIS A 21 4.23 11.94 -18.44
CA HIS A 21 4.69 11.10 -17.33
C HIS A 21 4.80 11.89 -16.02
N LYS A 22 5.24 13.15 -16.09
CA LYS A 22 5.28 14.05 -14.92
C LYS A 22 3.88 14.38 -14.40
N ILE A 23 2.91 14.64 -15.29
CA ILE A 23 1.51 14.89 -14.93
C ILE A 23 0.89 13.63 -14.31
N ARG A 24 1.16 12.44 -14.86
CA ARG A 24 0.71 11.15 -14.31
C ARG A 24 1.31 10.86 -12.94
N GLY A 25 2.56 11.23 -12.68
CA GLY A 25 3.16 11.22 -11.34
C GLY A 25 2.37 12.05 -10.31
N ASN A 26 1.74 13.15 -10.75
CA ASN A 26 0.88 13.98 -9.91
C ASN A 26 -0.55 13.42 -9.74
N ARG A 27 -0.93 12.35 -10.45
CA ARG A 27 -2.22 11.63 -10.27
C ARG A 27 -2.13 10.53 -9.22
N SER A 28 -1.06 10.51 -8.43
CA SER A 28 -0.95 9.73 -7.20
C SER A 28 -2.17 10.00 -6.31
N PRO A 29 -2.63 9.04 -5.51
CA PRO A 29 -3.77 9.26 -4.61
C PRO A 29 -3.49 10.48 -3.75
N ILE A 30 -4.48 11.36 -3.55
CA ILE A 30 -4.34 12.53 -2.68
C ILE A 30 -3.87 12.03 -1.32
N VAL A 31 -2.61 12.33 -0.99
CA VAL A 31 -2.08 12.14 0.34
C VAL A 31 -2.79 13.19 1.19
N GLY A 32 -3.84 12.76 1.89
CA GLY A 32 -4.52 13.61 2.86
C GLY A 32 -3.49 14.20 3.82
N ALA A 33 -3.69 15.46 4.20
CA ALA A 33 -2.87 16.11 5.21
C ALA A 33 -2.77 15.20 6.45
N PRO A 34 -1.58 15.12 7.08
CA PRO A 34 -1.41 14.28 8.25
C PRO A 34 -2.47 14.65 9.31
N PRO A 35 -3.15 13.66 9.91
CA PRO A 35 -4.10 13.93 10.97
C PRO A 35 -3.39 14.68 12.10
N HIS A 36 -3.93 15.82 12.50
CA HIS A 36 -3.42 16.66 13.58
C HIS A 36 -3.70 15.95 14.91
N TYR A 37 -2.80 15.05 15.32
CA TYR A 37 -2.82 14.48 16.67
C TYR A 37 -2.18 15.47 17.64
N GLU A 38 -2.86 15.78 18.74
CA GLU A 38 -2.27 16.52 19.86
C GLU A 38 -0.98 15.79 20.31
N LYS A 39 0.15 16.48 20.23
CA LYS A 39 1.47 15.91 20.57
C LYS A 39 1.58 15.76 22.08
N GLU A 40 1.45 14.52 22.57
CA GLU A 40 1.94 14.18 23.91
C GLU A 40 3.47 14.32 23.95
N THR A 41 3.97 14.89 25.04
CA THR A 41 5.33 15.39 25.29
C THR A 41 6.37 14.30 25.55
N THR A 42 6.37 13.21 24.79
CA THR A 42 7.46 12.22 24.82
C THR A 42 7.90 11.95 23.39
N SER A 43 9.16 12.25 23.07
CA SER A 43 9.71 12.04 21.73
C SER A 43 9.60 10.57 21.34
N SER A 44 8.64 10.26 20.48
CA SER A 44 8.42 8.91 19.99
C SER A 44 9.55 8.52 19.03
N LEU A 45 9.84 7.22 18.94
CA LEU A 45 10.70 6.69 17.86
C LEU A 45 10.21 7.13 16.48
N TRP A 46 8.89 7.35 16.35
CA TRP A 46 8.25 7.80 15.12
C TRP A 46 8.53 9.27 14.79
N ASP A 47 8.63 10.15 15.78
CA ASP A 47 8.98 11.56 15.55
C ASP A 47 10.37 11.68 14.92
N ARG A 48 11.32 10.89 15.42
CA ARG A 48 12.67 10.82 14.86
C ARG A 48 12.67 10.27 13.44
N HIS A 49 11.82 9.28 13.15
CA HIS A 49 11.68 8.74 11.80
C HIS A 49 11.12 9.79 10.83
N GLU A 50 10.07 10.52 11.23
CA GLU A 50 9.48 11.60 10.44
C GLU A 50 10.49 12.72 10.16
N ASP A 51 11.28 13.11 11.17
CA ASP A 51 12.38 14.07 11.01
C ASP A 51 13.46 13.58 10.02
N MET A 52 13.78 12.28 10.02
CA MET A 52 14.72 11.70 9.05
C MET A 52 14.16 11.73 7.63
N LEU A 53 12.87 11.41 7.44
CA LEU A 53 12.24 11.48 6.12
C LEU A 53 12.28 12.89 5.54
N LEU A 54 11.97 13.91 6.34
CA LEU A 54 12.03 15.31 5.93
C LEU A 54 13.45 15.76 5.55
N LYS A 55 14.48 15.24 6.24
CA LYS A 55 15.89 15.50 5.91
C LYS A 55 16.33 14.77 4.63
N ASN A 56 15.87 13.54 4.41
CA ASN A 56 16.30 12.71 3.29
C ASN A 56 15.68 13.14 1.94
N ILE A 57 14.42 13.63 1.95
CA ILE A 57 13.77 14.21 0.76
C ILE A 57 14.58 15.39 0.18
N LYS A 58 15.25 16.17 1.03
CA LYS A 58 16.12 17.28 0.58
C LYS A 58 17.34 16.77 -0.20
N TYR A 59 17.83 15.58 0.11
CA TYR A 59 19.03 15.00 -0.49
C TYR A 59 18.73 14.30 -1.82
N ILE A 60 17.61 13.55 -1.89
CA ILE A 60 17.20 12.81 -3.10
C ILE A 60 16.88 13.75 -4.28
N LYS A 61 16.34 14.95 -4.00
CA LYS A 61 16.09 15.96 -5.04
C LYS A 61 17.36 16.47 -5.76
N PHE A 62 18.54 16.27 -5.18
CA PHE A 62 19.83 16.73 -5.75
C PHE A 62 20.63 15.61 -6.45
N SER A 63 20.35 14.34 -6.15
CA SER A 63 21.04 13.21 -6.76
C SER A 63 20.27 12.64 -7.95
N GLY A 64 20.39 13.30 -9.10
CA GLY A 64 19.96 12.77 -10.41
C GLY A 64 20.86 11.64 -10.92
N GLY A 65 21.09 10.63 -10.08
CA GLY A 65 21.95 9.49 -10.42
C GLY A 65 21.25 8.58 -11.43
N SER A 66 21.89 8.35 -12.57
CA SER A 66 21.49 7.36 -13.57
C SER A 66 21.65 5.94 -13.00
N TYR A 67 20.66 5.47 -12.24
CA TYR A 67 20.55 4.07 -11.89
C TYR A 67 20.28 3.28 -13.19
N GLY A 68 21.08 2.24 -13.47
CA GLY A 68 20.86 1.34 -14.60
C GLY A 68 19.41 0.87 -14.68
N THR A 69 18.91 0.65 -15.91
CA THR A 69 17.50 0.46 -16.33
C THR A 69 16.51 0.06 -15.21
N ILE A 70 16.18 1.01 -14.32
CA ILE A 70 15.11 0.80 -13.34
C ILE A 70 13.80 0.75 -14.14
N PRO A 71 12.94 -0.26 -13.92
CA PRO A 71 11.62 -0.30 -14.54
C PRO A 71 10.88 1.02 -14.32
N ALA A 72 10.27 1.57 -15.37
CA ALA A 72 9.65 2.89 -15.34
C ALA A 72 8.63 3.05 -14.19
N GLU A 73 7.83 2.01 -13.91
CA GLU A 73 6.87 2.01 -12.80
C GLU A 73 7.53 2.07 -11.43
N LEU A 74 8.65 1.36 -11.24
CA LEU A 74 9.40 1.38 -9.98
C LEU A 74 10.03 2.76 -9.76
N LYS A 75 10.60 3.35 -10.81
CA LYS A 75 11.12 4.72 -10.74
C LYS A 75 10.01 5.70 -10.39
N GLN A 76 8.86 5.62 -11.07
CA GLN A 76 7.72 6.48 -10.81
C GLN A 76 7.21 6.38 -9.37
N TYR A 77 7.18 5.18 -8.79
CA TYR A 77 6.83 4.99 -7.38
C TYR A 77 7.88 5.60 -6.43
N LEU A 78 9.17 5.38 -6.70
CA LEU A 78 10.26 5.91 -5.86
C LEU A 78 10.36 7.45 -5.90
N ASP A 79 9.92 8.06 -7.00
CA ASP A 79 9.86 9.51 -7.15
C ASP A 79 8.65 10.15 -6.43
N GLN A 80 7.71 9.36 -5.90
CA GLN A 80 6.54 9.87 -5.18
C GLN A 80 6.87 10.35 -3.76
N PRO A 81 6.11 11.34 -3.24
CA PRO A 81 6.23 11.72 -1.84
C PRO A 81 5.76 10.59 -0.93
N ASN A 82 6.41 10.46 0.23
CA ASN A 82 6.00 9.48 1.24
C ASN A 82 4.56 9.74 1.71
N VAL A 83 3.78 8.68 1.77
CA VAL A 83 2.39 8.72 2.28
C VAL A 83 2.41 8.78 3.82
N SER A 84 1.40 9.41 4.41
CA SER A 84 1.21 9.43 5.87
C SER A 84 1.28 8.02 6.48
N ARG A 85 1.94 7.88 7.63
CA ARG A 85 2.02 6.62 8.38
C ARG A 85 0.65 6.06 8.78
N SER A 86 -0.33 6.94 9.00
CA SER A 86 -1.69 6.54 9.36
C SER A 86 -2.53 6.10 8.16
N SER A 87 -1.99 6.17 6.94
CA SER A 87 -2.69 5.77 5.72
C SER A 87 -2.77 4.25 5.58
N ASN A 88 -3.79 3.79 4.86
CA ASN A 88 -3.93 2.38 4.55
C ASN A 88 -3.07 2.02 3.33
N ALA A 89 -1.98 1.28 3.56
CA ALA A 89 -1.06 0.84 2.51
C ALA A 89 -1.74 -0.06 1.46
N GLN A 90 -2.68 -0.92 1.85
CA GLN A 90 -3.41 -1.76 0.90
C GLN A 90 -4.28 -0.91 -0.03
N LYS A 91 -4.98 0.08 0.53
CA LYS A 91 -5.80 1.02 -0.26
C LYS A 91 -4.93 1.80 -1.25
N PHE A 92 -3.77 2.28 -0.82
CA PHE A 92 -2.81 2.94 -1.70
C PHE A 92 -2.46 2.09 -2.92
N TRP A 93 -2.14 0.80 -2.73
CA TRP A 93 -1.77 -0.08 -3.83
C TRP A 93 -2.94 -0.49 -4.73
N VAL A 94 -4.16 -0.51 -4.20
CA VAL A 94 -5.37 -0.71 -5.01
C VAL A 94 -5.63 0.52 -5.88
N ASP A 95 -5.52 1.72 -5.30
CA ASP A 95 -5.73 2.98 -6.00
C ASP A 95 -4.57 3.28 -6.97
N SER A 96 -3.36 2.76 -6.73
CA SER A 96 -2.19 2.98 -7.60
C SER A 96 -2.17 2.13 -8.88
N ARG A 97 -3.09 1.16 -9.01
CA ARG A 97 -3.24 0.34 -10.22
C ARG A 97 -3.38 1.16 -11.49
N TYR A 98 -3.94 2.37 -11.40
CA TYR A 98 -4.12 3.25 -12.56
C TYR A 98 -2.81 3.76 -13.16
N PHE A 99 -1.72 3.83 -12.38
CA PHE A 99 -0.45 4.42 -12.84
C PHE A 99 0.77 3.51 -12.63
N THR A 100 0.67 2.48 -11.78
CA THR A 100 1.67 1.40 -11.64
C THR A 100 0.98 0.02 -11.71
N PRO A 101 0.40 -0.36 -12.87
CA PRO A 101 -0.39 -1.58 -12.97
C PRO A 101 0.44 -2.83 -12.66
N VAL A 102 1.64 -2.99 -13.24
CA VAL A 102 2.47 -4.19 -13.06
C VAL A 102 3.03 -4.24 -11.64
N LEU A 103 3.54 -3.13 -11.13
CA LEU A 103 4.13 -3.05 -9.80
C LEU A 103 3.08 -3.27 -8.71
N SER A 104 1.84 -2.78 -8.88
CA SER A 104 0.77 -2.89 -7.87
C SER A 104 0.26 -4.32 -7.63
N GLU A 105 0.47 -5.25 -8.56
CA GLU A 105 0.05 -6.64 -8.40
C GLU A 105 0.81 -7.34 -7.26
N ILE A 106 2.11 -7.05 -7.14
CA ILE A 106 2.99 -7.63 -6.13
C ILE A 106 2.51 -7.26 -4.70
N PRO A 107 2.48 -5.97 -4.30
CA PRO A 107 2.08 -5.58 -2.95
C PRO A 107 0.62 -5.94 -2.66
N VAL A 108 -0.31 -5.88 -3.64
CA VAL A 108 -1.69 -6.34 -3.39
C VAL A 108 -1.73 -7.83 -3.04
N LYS A 109 -0.89 -8.66 -3.68
CA LYS A 109 -0.82 -10.09 -3.39
C LYS A 109 -0.18 -10.39 -2.03
N TYR A 110 0.89 -9.66 -1.67
CA TYR A 110 1.72 -10.02 -0.52
C TYR A 110 1.45 -9.23 0.76
N LEU A 111 0.88 -8.02 0.69
CA LEU A 111 0.55 -7.21 1.89
C LEU A 111 -0.68 -7.71 2.65
N ILE A 112 -1.45 -8.63 2.08
CA ILE A 112 -2.64 -9.22 2.73
C ILE A 112 -2.21 -10.35 3.68
N SER A 113 -1.07 -10.97 3.43
CA SER A 113 -0.54 -12.05 4.26
C SER A 113 -0.16 -11.52 5.63
N SER A 114 -0.71 -12.13 6.68
CA SER A 114 -0.28 -11.86 8.05
C SER A 114 1.17 -12.28 8.22
N ALA A 115 2.00 -11.39 8.78
CA ALA A 115 3.41 -11.69 9.03
C ALA A 115 3.62 -12.75 10.12
N THR A 116 2.57 -13.09 10.89
CA THR A 116 2.63 -13.96 12.06
C THR A 116 1.44 -14.93 12.11
N SER A 117 1.61 -16.09 12.75
CA SER A 117 0.57 -17.07 13.05
C SER A 117 -0.50 -16.60 14.05
N VAL A 118 -0.34 -15.42 14.64
CA VAL A 118 -1.26 -14.89 15.67
C VAL A 118 -2.71 -14.87 15.20
N ALA A 119 -2.97 -14.57 13.92
CA ALA A 119 -4.33 -14.58 13.39
C ALA A 119 -4.95 -15.99 13.44
N SER A 120 -4.21 -17.02 13.03
CA SER A 120 -4.63 -18.42 13.15
C SER A 120 -4.75 -18.87 14.61
N GLU A 121 -3.86 -18.43 15.50
CA GLU A 121 -3.92 -18.75 16.93
C GLU A 121 -5.14 -18.13 17.62
N ARG A 122 -5.54 -16.91 17.23
CA ARG A 122 -6.78 -16.28 17.69
C ARG A 122 -8.01 -17.06 17.23
N VAL A 123 -8.00 -17.53 15.98
CA VAL A 123 -9.07 -18.41 15.47
C VAL A 123 -9.11 -19.71 16.27
N ALA A 124 -7.98 -20.39 16.45
CA ALA A 124 -7.90 -21.64 17.21
C ALA A 124 -8.34 -21.46 18.68
N SER A 125 -7.92 -20.37 19.33
CA SER A 125 -8.35 -20.02 20.69
C SER A 125 -9.85 -19.76 20.77
N THR A 126 -10.42 -19.10 19.75
CA THR A 126 -11.88 -18.92 19.62
C THR A 126 -12.58 -20.26 19.40
N MET A 127 -12.00 -21.17 18.61
CA MET A 127 -12.54 -22.53 18.44
C MET A 127 -12.60 -23.28 19.77
N ASN A 128 -11.57 -23.20 20.59
CA ASN A 128 -11.55 -23.83 21.93
C ASN A 128 -12.69 -23.32 22.83
N LEU A 129 -13.12 -22.06 22.66
CA LEU A 129 -14.28 -21.52 23.38
C LEU A 129 -15.63 -21.99 22.80
N LEU A 130 -15.69 -22.22 21.48
CA LEU A 130 -16.91 -22.64 20.77
C LEU A 130 -17.18 -24.15 20.88
N VAL A 131 -16.14 -24.94 21.12
CA VAL A 131 -16.17 -26.40 21.27
C VAL A 131 -15.73 -26.76 22.69
N PRO A 132 -16.61 -26.61 23.70
CA PRO A 132 -16.28 -27.02 25.05
C PRO A 132 -16.08 -28.55 25.09
N ASN A 133 -15.06 -29.00 25.82
CA ASN A 133 -14.70 -30.42 26.00
C ASN A 133 -15.85 -31.31 26.51
N SER A 134 -16.94 -30.70 27.02
CA SER A 134 -18.11 -31.38 27.55
C SER A 134 -19.19 -31.72 26.51
N ARG A 135 -19.07 -31.29 25.23
CA ARG A 135 -20.00 -31.68 24.15
C ARG A 135 -19.40 -32.77 23.27
N SER A 136 -19.76 -34.02 23.53
CA SER A 136 -19.20 -35.22 22.88
C SER A 136 -19.73 -35.54 21.47
N SER A 137 -20.48 -34.64 20.79
CA SER A 137 -21.11 -34.97 19.49
C SER A 137 -21.00 -33.88 18.41
N LEU A 138 -20.02 -32.99 18.49
CA LEU A 138 -19.75 -32.05 17.39
C LEU A 138 -18.86 -32.73 16.36
N THR A 139 -19.44 -33.04 15.18
CA THR A 139 -18.64 -33.47 14.03
C THR A 139 -17.81 -32.30 13.49
N GLU A 140 -16.73 -32.61 12.78
CA GLU A 140 -15.82 -31.61 12.19
C GLU A 140 -16.55 -30.56 11.33
N GLU A 141 -17.57 -31.00 10.59
CA GLU A 141 -18.36 -30.14 9.72
C GLU A 141 -19.17 -29.10 10.50
N HIS A 142 -19.77 -29.49 11.63
CA HIS A 142 -20.48 -28.58 12.52
C HIS A 142 -19.53 -27.57 13.19
N ILE A 143 -18.27 -27.94 13.45
CA ILE A 143 -17.25 -27.03 13.98
C ILE A 143 -16.92 -25.96 12.93
N LYS A 144 -16.65 -26.37 11.68
CA LYS A 144 -16.37 -25.44 10.57
C LYS A 144 -17.52 -24.44 10.37
N GLN A 145 -18.77 -24.92 10.36
CA GLN A 145 -19.95 -24.07 10.23
C GLN A 145 -20.06 -23.07 11.40
N ARG A 146 -19.87 -23.50 12.65
CA ARG A 146 -19.92 -22.60 13.81
C ARG A 146 -18.83 -21.53 13.78
N VAL A 147 -17.61 -21.88 13.40
CA VAL A 147 -16.51 -20.94 13.30
C VAL A 147 -16.76 -19.92 12.19
N PHE A 148 -17.25 -20.38 11.04
CA PHE A 148 -17.66 -19.50 9.95
C PHE A 148 -18.77 -18.53 10.38
N LEU A 149 -19.82 -19.02 11.03
CA LEU A 149 -20.89 -18.16 11.53
C LEU A 149 -20.34 -17.13 12.53
N LYS A 150 -19.46 -17.53 13.45
CA LYS A 150 -18.86 -16.60 14.42
C LYS A 150 -17.97 -15.53 13.78
N SER A 151 -17.39 -15.78 12.61
CA SER A 151 -16.57 -14.78 11.91
C SER A 151 -17.39 -13.75 11.15
N LEU A 152 -18.70 -13.97 10.95
CA LEU A 152 -19.60 -13.00 10.31
C LEU A 152 -19.91 -11.83 11.24
N THR A 153 -19.88 -10.62 10.68
CA THR A 153 -20.27 -9.39 11.38
C THR A 153 -21.76 -9.37 11.71
N GLU A 154 -22.14 -8.77 12.84
CA GLU A 154 -23.53 -8.62 13.32
C GLU A 154 -24.51 -8.06 12.29
N LYS A 155 -24.02 -7.26 11.33
CA LYS A 155 -24.80 -6.73 10.20
C LYS A 155 -25.49 -7.79 9.33
N TYR A 156 -25.02 -9.05 9.36
CA TYR A 156 -25.61 -10.15 8.60
C TYR A 156 -26.63 -10.96 9.41
N TRP A 157 -26.80 -10.66 10.69
CA TRP A 157 -27.62 -11.44 11.61
C TRP A 157 -29.01 -10.84 11.84
N PHE A 158 -29.10 -9.51 11.82
CA PHE A 158 -30.34 -8.78 12.04
C PHE A 158 -30.66 -7.95 10.80
N LYS A 159 -31.88 -8.13 10.28
CA LYS A 159 -32.40 -7.45 9.09
C LYS A 159 -33.48 -6.46 9.50
#